data_AF-A0A953RHU7-F1
#
_entry.id   AF-A0A953RHU7-F1
#
_cell.length_a   1.000
_cell.length_b   1.000
_cell.length_c   1.000
_cell.angle_alpha   90.00
_cell.angle_beta   90.00
_cell.angle_gamma   90.00
#
_symmetry.space_group_name_H-M   'P 1'
#
loop_
_entity.id
_entity.type
_entity.pdbx_description
1 polymer ?
#
loop_
_entity_poly.entity_id
_entity_poly.type
_entity_poly.pdbx_seq_one_letter_code
_entity_poly.pdbx_strand_id
1 'polypeptide(L)'
;MAKPIPLYAADLRLCGWISEQRAIRLERLGLAKVVRHPKGHIARCLYHRRPGEPIIRLRGKAYSHRERLADGNITWTLRRLGKGDELRPLFLQVVADCTVQS
;
A
#
# COMPACT_ATOMS: atom_id res chain seq x y z
N MET A 1 -15.22 17.68 -15.08
CA MET A 1 -15.08 16.22 -14.90
C MET A 1 -14.54 15.95 -13.50
N ALA A 2 -15.15 15.05 -12.74
CA ALA A 2 -14.65 14.69 -11.41
C ALA A 2 -13.28 14.01 -11.50
N LYS A 3 -12.41 14.26 -10.53
CA LYS A 3 -11.06 13.68 -10.49
C LYS A 3 -11.17 12.15 -10.41
N PRO A 4 -10.49 11.39 -11.28
CA PRO A 4 -10.52 9.93 -11.19
C PRO A 4 -9.88 9.45 -9.88
N ILE A 5 -10.45 8.40 -9.31
CA ILE A 5 -10.02 7.80 -8.04
C ILE A 5 -9.16 6.57 -8.35
N PRO A 6 -7.98 6.41 -7.74
CA PRO A 6 -7.16 5.23 -7.94
C PRO A 6 -7.79 4.01 -7.24
N LEU A 7 -7.86 2.90 -7.97
CA LEU A 7 -8.32 1.59 -7.51
C LEU A 7 -7.13 0.64 -7.37
N TYR A 8 -6.98 0.09 -6.18
CA TYR A 8 -5.91 -0.84 -5.84
C TYR A 8 -6.44 -2.26 -5.60
N ALA A 9 -5.63 -3.26 -5.94
CA ALA A 9 -5.83 -4.64 -5.49
C ALA A 9 -5.51 -4.76 -3.99
N ALA A 10 -5.87 -5.88 -3.38
CA ALA A 10 -5.69 -6.11 -1.94
C ALA A 10 -4.23 -6.05 -1.46
N ASP A 11 -3.27 -6.21 -2.37
CA ASP A 11 -1.83 -6.08 -2.16
C ASP A 11 -1.29 -4.65 -2.39
N LEU A 12 -2.17 -3.67 -2.57
CA LEU A 12 -1.85 -2.27 -2.88
C LEU A 12 -1.28 -2.03 -4.29
N ARG A 13 -1.33 -3.01 -5.19
CA ARG A 13 -1.00 -2.77 -6.61
C ARG A 13 -2.08 -1.95 -7.28
N LEU A 14 -1.70 -0.96 -8.08
CA LEU A 14 -2.65 -0.15 -8.85
C LEU A 14 -3.31 -1.00 -9.95
N CYS A 15 -4.63 -1.09 -9.92
CA CYS A 15 -5.43 -1.73 -10.97
C CYS A 15 -5.87 -0.75 -12.06
N GLY A 16 -6.06 0.53 -11.69
CA GLY A 16 -6.49 1.57 -12.62
C GLY A 16 -7.20 2.72 -11.92
N TRP A 17 -7.94 3.49 -12.71
CA TRP A 17 -8.61 4.71 -12.29
C TRP A 17 -10.12 4.60 -12.53
N ILE A 18 -10.94 4.94 -11.53
CA ILE A 18 -12.39 4.78 -11.56
C ILE A 18 -13.12 6.08 -11.18
N SER A 19 -14.39 6.17 -11.60
CA SER A 19 -15.26 7.26 -11.15
C SER A 19 -15.71 7.06 -9.70
N GLU A 20 -16.14 8.15 -9.06
CA GLU A 20 -16.73 8.14 -7.72
C GLU A 20 -17.97 7.25 -7.64
N GLN A 21 -18.84 7.30 -8.65
CA GLN A 21 -20.01 6.42 -8.77
C GLN A 21 -19.61 4.93 -8.75
N ARG A 22 -18.54 4.57 -9.47
CA ARG A 22 -18.03 3.19 -9.47
C ARG A 22 -17.42 2.81 -8.13
N ALA A 23 -16.69 3.71 -7.47
CA ALA A 23 -16.12 3.47 -6.14
C ALA A 23 -17.21 3.21 -5.10
N ILE A 24 -18.25 4.05 -5.06
CA ILE A 24 -19.41 3.89 -4.17
C ILE A 24 -20.14 2.59 -4.45
N ARG A 25 -20.32 2.22 -5.72
CA ARG A 25 -20.94 0.94 -6.10
C ARG A 25 -20.14 -0.26 -5.59
N LEU A 26 -18.81 -0.22 -5.70
CA LEU A 26 -17.94 -1.29 -5.21
C LEU A 26 -17.99 -1.41 -3.68
N GLU A 27 -18.04 -0.29 -2.96
CA GLU A 27 -18.20 -0.26 -1.50
C GLU A 27 -19.52 -0.86 -1.07
N ARG A 28 -20.62 -0.45 -1.71
CA ARG A 28 -21.97 -0.96 -1.41
C ARG A 28 -22.10 -2.46 -1.65
N LEU A 29 -21.38 -3.00 -2.63
CA LEU A 29 -21.36 -4.44 -2.93
C LEU A 29 -20.44 -5.23 -2.00
N GLY A 30 -19.73 -4.59 -1.06
CA GLY A 30 -18.76 -5.27 -0.19
C GLY A 30 -17.56 -5.82 -0.96
N LEU A 31 -17.26 -5.28 -2.14
CA LEU A 31 -16.14 -5.73 -2.98
C LEU A 31 -14.87 -4.92 -2.74
N ALA A 32 -15.00 -3.68 -2.28
CA ALA A 32 -13.87 -2.81 -2.00
C ALA A 32 -14.12 -1.87 -0.81
N LYS A 33 -13.03 -1.50 -0.13
CA LYS A 33 -13.00 -0.44 0.87
C LYS A 33 -12.73 0.90 0.19
N VAL A 34 -13.56 1.91 0.48
CA VAL A 34 -13.29 3.29 0.07
C VAL A 34 -12.59 4.03 1.20
N VAL A 35 -11.46 4.66 0.89
CA VAL A 35 -10.70 5.50 1.83
C VAL A 35 -10.99 6.96 1.49
N ARG A 36 -11.51 7.69 2.46
CA ARG A 36 -11.89 9.10 2.33
C ARG A 36 -10.84 9.99 2.99
N HIS A 37 -10.56 11.14 2.39
CA HIS A 37 -9.76 12.19 3.01
C HIS A 37 -10.57 12.83 4.13
N PRO A 38 -9.94 13.38 5.19
CA PRO A 38 -10.64 14.20 6.20
C PRO A 38 -11.48 15.35 5.61
N LYS A 39 -11.18 15.77 4.37
CA LYS A 39 -11.89 16.81 3.63
C LYS A 39 -13.09 16.28 2.83
N GLY A 40 -13.54 15.05 3.08
CA GLY A 40 -14.78 14.48 2.53
C GLY A 40 -14.67 13.78 1.17
N HIS A 41 -13.65 14.07 0.36
CA HIS A 41 -13.49 13.42 -0.95
C HIS A 41 -12.86 12.02 -0.85
N ILE A 42 -13.15 11.17 -1.84
CA ILE A 42 -12.54 9.84 -1.94
C ILE A 42 -11.07 9.98 -2.35
N ALA A 43 -10.17 9.46 -1.50
CA ALA A 43 -8.73 9.46 -1.78
C ALA A 43 -8.32 8.23 -2.63
N ARG A 44 -8.89 7.06 -2.33
CA ARG A 44 -8.59 5.80 -3.03
C ARG A 44 -9.64 4.72 -2.75
N CYS A 45 -9.71 3.73 -3.63
CA CYS A 45 -10.51 2.52 -3.47
C CYS A 45 -9.59 1.29 -3.43
N LEU A 46 -9.88 0.31 -2.57
CA LEU A 46 -9.05 -0.87 -2.36
C LEU A 46 -9.93 -2.13 -2.40
N TYR A 47 -9.72 -3.03 -3.36
CA TYR A 47 -10.41 -4.32 -3.37
C TYR A 47 -10.17 -5.08 -2.07
N HIS A 48 -11.22 -5.72 -1.55
CA HIS A 48 -11.05 -6.74 -0.53
C HIS A 48 -10.32 -7.94 -1.14
N ARG A 49 -9.47 -8.57 -0.33
CA ARG A 49 -8.83 -9.83 -0.73
C ARG A 49 -9.92 -10.87 -0.99
N ARG A 50 -9.82 -11.57 -2.11
CA ARG A 50 -10.72 -12.68 -2.42
C ARG A 50 -10.23 -13.99 -1.78
N PRO A 51 -11.15 -14.91 -1.43
CA PRO A 51 -10.77 -16.26 -1.06
C PRO A 51 -9.88 -16.89 -2.15
N GLY A 52 -8.74 -17.44 -1.77
CA GLY A 52 -7.79 -18.08 -2.69
C GLY A 52 -6.73 -17.16 -3.30
N GLU A 53 -6.81 -15.84 -3.13
CA GLU A 53 -5.72 -14.95 -3.54
C GLU A 53 -4.47 -15.18 -2.66
N PRO A 54 -3.26 -15.26 -3.25
CA PRO A 54 -2.05 -15.50 -2.49
C PRO A 54 -1.84 -14.38 -1.47
N ILE A 55 -1.53 -14.78 -0.24
CA ILE A 55 -1.10 -13.82 0.78
C ILE A 55 0.33 -13.43 0.46
N ILE A 56 0.51 -12.27 -0.17
CA ILE A 56 1.83 -11.63 -0.23
C ILE A 56 2.20 -11.27 1.21
N ARG A 57 2.88 -12.18 1.89
CA ARG A 57 3.61 -11.84 3.11
C ARG A 57 4.79 -11.02 2.64
N LEU A 58 4.91 -9.79 3.16
CA LEU A 58 6.15 -9.04 3.01
C LEU A 58 7.29 -9.99 3.43
N ARG A 59 8.16 -10.35 2.49
CA ARG A 59 9.35 -11.14 2.80
C ARG A 59 10.33 -10.18 3.48
N GLY A 60 10.49 -10.34 4.80
CA GLY A 60 11.39 -9.51 5.61
C GLY A 60 10.76 -9.03 6.93
N LYS A 61 11.56 -8.31 7.73
CA LYS A 61 11.02 -7.58 8.89
C LYS A 61 10.33 -6.32 8.40
N ALA A 62 9.17 -6.00 8.97
CA ALA A 62 8.51 -4.73 8.74
C ALA A 62 9.50 -3.58 9.02
N TYR A 63 9.67 -2.70 8.04
CA TYR A 63 10.57 -1.55 8.18
C TYR A 63 10.01 -0.52 9.15
N SER A 64 8.73 -0.54 9.47
CA SER A 64 8.11 0.32 10.47
C SER A 64 7.76 -0.47 11.73
N HIS A 65 8.05 0.08 12.91
CA HIS A 65 7.58 -0.44 14.18
C HIS A 65 6.88 0.67 14.97
N ARG A 66 5.93 0.27 15.83
CA ARG A 66 5.19 1.20 16.69
C ARG A 66 6.07 1.57 17.88
N GLU A 67 6.51 2.82 17.95
CA GLU A 67 7.32 3.35 19.03
C GLU A 67 6.44 4.17 19.97
N ARG A 68 6.66 4.04 21.28
CA ARG A 68 6.02 4.87 22.29
C ARG A 68 7.07 5.84 22.82
N LEU A 69 6.86 7.12 22.54
CA LEU A 69 7.76 8.18 22.95
C LEU A 69 7.60 8.49 24.45
N ALA A 70 8.61 9.14 25.03
CA ALA A 70 8.66 9.47 26.47
C ALA A 70 7.51 10.39 26.92
N ASP A 71 6.99 11.20 26.00
CA ASP A 71 5.82 12.07 26.19
C ASP A 71 4.48 11.32 26.12
N GLY A 72 4.50 10.00 25.93
CA GLY A 72 3.32 9.12 25.85
C GLY A 72 2.75 8.97 24.44
N ASN A 73 3.25 9.72 23.45
CA ASN A 73 2.77 9.64 22.07
C ASN A 73 3.17 8.33 21.39
N ILE A 74 2.32 7.86 20.48
CA ILE A 74 2.57 6.67 19.68
C ILE A 74 2.91 7.09 18.25
N THR A 75 4.08 6.70 17.78
CA THR A 75 4.58 6.99 16.43
C THR A 75 4.93 5.69 15.69
N TRP A 76 5.05 5.77 14.37
CA TRP A 76 5.55 4.68 13.53
C TRP A 76 6.98 5.02 13.09
N THR A 77 7.96 4.35 13.68
CA THR A 77 9.38 4.62 13.43
C THR A 77 9.94 3.64 12.42
N LEU A 78 10.62 4.18 11.41
CA LEU A 78 11.29 3.38 10.40
C LEU A 78 12.62 2.86 10.94
N ARG A 79 12.77 1.54 10.96
CA ARG A 79 14.03 0.86 11.20
C ARG A 79 15.00 1.26 10.11
N ARG A 80 16.12 1.83 10.53
CA ARG A 80 17.23 2.11 9.62
C ARG A 80 17.73 0.79 9.02
N LEU A 81 17.69 0.71 7.70
CA LEU A 81 18.13 -0.44 6.91
C LEU A 81 19.67 -0.57 6.86
N GLY A 82 20.39 0.55 6.95
CA GLY A 82 21.86 0.64 6.84
C GLY A 82 22.30 2.07 6.50
N LYS A 83 23.57 2.25 6.10
CA LYS A 83 24.15 3.52 5.63
C LYS A 83 24.91 3.33 4.31
N GLY A 84 24.65 4.20 3.33
CA GLY A 84 25.46 4.30 2.10
C GLY A 84 25.64 2.95 1.39
N ASP A 85 26.90 2.57 1.15
CA ASP A 85 27.26 1.35 0.42
C ASP A 85 26.87 0.04 1.12
N GLU A 86 26.54 0.04 2.42
CA GLU A 86 26.00 -1.14 3.12
C GLU A 86 24.70 -1.64 2.48
N LEU A 87 23.94 -0.75 1.82
CA LEU A 87 22.68 -1.06 1.16
C LEU A 87 22.86 -1.51 -0.30
N ARG A 88 24.07 -1.38 -0.86
CA ARG A 88 24.35 -1.67 -2.27
C ARG A 88 23.98 -3.10 -2.67
N PRO A 89 24.27 -4.16 -1.89
CA PRO A 89 23.86 -5.51 -2.25
C PRO A 89 22.34 -5.69 -2.31
N LEU A 90 21.63 -5.08 -1.35
CA LEU A 90 20.16 -5.10 -1.28
C LEU A 90 19.54 -4.38 -2.48
N PHE A 91 20.09 -3.23 -2.86
CA PHE A 91 19.66 -2.47 -4.03
C PHE A 91 19.91 -3.26 -5.34
N LEU A 92 21.12 -3.82 -5.51
CA LEU A 92 21.46 -4.62 -6.69
C LEU A 92 20.58 -5.86 -6.83
N GLN A 93 20.24 -6.51 -5.72
CA GLN A 93 19.32 -7.64 -5.73
C GLN A 93 17.92 -7.23 -6.22
N VAL A 94 17.38 -6.10 -5.74
CA VAL A 94 16.09 -5.59 -6.21
C VAL A 94 16.12 -5.28 -7.71
N VAL A 95 17.18 -4.65 -8.20
CA VAL A 95 17.34 -4.37 -9.63
C VAL A 95 17.40 -5.66 -10.44
N ALA A 96 18.15 -6.67 -9.98
CA ALA A 96 18.22 -7.98 -10.62
C ALA A 96 16.83 -8.64 -10.67
N ASP A 97 16.12 -8.72 -9.54
CA ASP A 97 14.78 -9.33 -9.47
C ASP A 97 13.78 -8.63 -10.41
N CYS A 98 13.90 -7.31 -10.58
CA CYS A 98 13.04 -6.55 -11.50
C CYS A 98 13.45 -6.64 -12.98
N THR A 99 14.69 -7.01 -13.29
CA THR A 99 15.20 -7.08 -14.68
C THR A 99 15.17 -8.49 -15.27
N VAL A 100 15.05 -9.53 -14.45
CA VAL A 100 15.01 -10.94 -14.89
C VAL A 100 13.65 -11.36 -15.49
N GLN A 101 12.66 -10.46 -15.57
CA GLN A 101 11.40 -10.70 -16.30
C GLN A 101 11.12 -9.60 -17.32
N SER A 102 11.87 -9.62 -18.42
CA SER A 102 11.49 -8.99 -19.70
C SER A 102 11.29 -10.06 -20.76
#